data_AF-A0ABD2AUP5-F1
#
_entry.id   AF-A0ABD2AUP5-F1
#
_cell.length_a   1.000
_cell.length_b   1.000
_cell.length_c   1.000
_cell.angle_alpha   90.00
_cell.angle_beta   90.00
_cell.angle_gamma   90.00
#
_symmetry.space_group_name_H-M   'P 1'
#
loop_
_entity.id
_entity.type
_entity.pdbx_description
1 polymer ?
#
loop_
_entity_poly.entity_id
_entity_poly.type
_entity_poly.pdbx_seq_one_letter_code
_entity_poly.pdbx_strand_id
1 'polypeptide(L)'
;MISVQIIAIIKTDIILKKFENKKNKSEDKEDLLTFKLGDVHHLGTSNRYGLTNEDLNRRWSNPDQSLHPVIYHTKGLMEYCTRVLQRPPHVFVDYHGHSRRKNVFLFGCSRSSSWSAADRAKPDQPVQYLILPHLMQRVSPAFALPLCSFKVERNKESTARVAIWRQLGVSKSYTMESSFCGCDQGVLAGLHLDTNHLKAIGQDFCQALAMMKDADEDWNVDK
;
A
#
# COMPACT_ATOMS: atom_id res chain seq x y z
N MET A 1 -13.15 12.70 3.44
CA MET A 1 -13.27 11.76 2.31
C MET A 1 -12.16 10.74 2.48
N ILE A 2 -12.40 9.64 3.20
CA ILE A 2 -11.48 8.49 3.17
C ILE A 2 -11.86 7.73 1.89
N SER A 3 -11.18 8.07 0.81
CA SER A 3 -11.18 7.24 -0.39
C SER A 3 -10.25 6.07 -0.10
N VAL A 4 -10.79 4.87 0.05
CA VAL A 4 -10.00 3.64 0.09
C VAL A 4 -9.50 3.42 -1.33
N GLN A 5 -8.44 4.11 -1.72
CA GLN A 5 -7.69 3.78 -2.92
C GLN A 5 -6.75 2.66 -2.54
N ILE A 6 -6.88 1.53 -3.22
CA ILE A 6 -6.01 0.37 -3.05
C ILE A 6 -5.10 0.35 -4.27
N ILE A 7 -3.79 0.29 -4.05
CA ILE A 7 -2.82 0.03 -5.09
C ILE A 7 -2.15 -1.30 -4.77
N ALA A 8 -2.42 -2.30 -5.59
CA ALA A 8 -1.60 -3.51 -5.70
C ALA A 8 -0.71 -3.38 -6.93
N ILE A 9 0.59 -3.56 -6.72
CA ILE A 9 1.60 -3.49 -7.78
C ILE A 9 2.12 -4.88 -8.02
N ILE A 10 1.86 -5.44 -9.20
CA ILE A 10 2.41 -6.73 -9.61
C ILE A 10 3.60 -6.47 -10.52
N LYS A 11 4.77 -7.05 -10.22
CA LYS A 11 5.89 -7.12 -11.17
C LYS A 11 5.43 -8.02 -12.33
N THR A 12 5.32 -7.48 -13.54
CA THR A 12 4.87 -8.22 -14.71
C THR A 12 5.95 -8.30 -15.78
N ASP A 13 6.66 -9.43 -15.82
CA ASP A 13 7.53 -9.73 -16.97
C ASP A 13 6.72 -10.31 -18.15
N ILE A 14 5.49 -10.77 -17.92
CA ILE A 14 4.74 -11.59 -18.88
C ILE A 14 3.22 -11.37 -18.73
N ILE A 15 2.66 -10.26 -19.23
CA ILE A 15 1.24 -10.17 -19.69
C ILE A 15 1.13 -9.33 -21.00
N LEU A 16 2.18 -9.19 -21.81
CA LEU A 16 2.06 -8.59 -23.16
C LEU A 16 2.55 -9.48 -24.33
N LYS A 17 3.02 -10.70 -24.07
CA LYS A 17 3.40 -11.62 -25.16
C LYS A 17 2.23 -12.35 -25.85
N LYS A 18 0.96 -12.01 -25.55
CA LYS A 18 -0.21 -12.64 -26.20
C LYS A 18 -1.13 -11.73 -27.01
N PHE A 19 -0.84 -10.44 -27.14
CA PHE A 19 -1.65 -9.54 -27.98
C PHE A 19 -0.90 -8.68 -29.01
N GLU A 20 0.43 -8.68 -29.05
CA GLU A 20 1.17 -8.03 -30.14
C GLU A 20 1.83 -9.03 -31.06
N ASN A 21 1.06 -9.46 -32.06
CA ASN A 21 1.63 -10.03 -33.27
C ASN A 21 1.63 -8.94 -34.35
N LYS A 22 2.57 -7.99 -34.28
CA LYS A 22 3.29 -7.35 -35.41
C LYS A 22 4.09 -6.10 -34.98
N LYS A 23 5.41 -6.22 -35.13
CA LYS A 23 6.42 -5.20 -35.51
C LYS A 23 6.64 -3.99 -34.57
N ASN A 24 7.70 -4.04 -33.76
CA ASN A 24 9.03 -3.43 -34.00
C ASN A 24 9.76 -3.16 -32.66
N LYS A 25 11.09 -3.26 -32.70
CA LYS A 25 12.04 -3.06 -31.59
C LYS A 25 11.81 -1.74 -30.82
N SER A 26 11.60 -1.83 -29.51
CA SER A 26 12.02 -0.80 -28.53
C SER A 26 12.07 -1.41 -27.12
N GLU A 27 13.19 -1.17 -26.42
CA GLU A 27 13.48 -1.31 -24.98
C GLU A 27 12.54 -2.16 -24.11
N ASP A 28 13.10 -3.15 -23.42
CA ASP A 28 12.48 -3.91 -22.33
C ASP A 28 12.01 -2.97 -21.22
N LYS A 29 10.79 -2.41 -21.36
CA LYS A 29 10.09 -1.68 -20.31
C LYS A 29 9.16 -2.67 -19.61
N GLU A 30 9.57 -3.12 -18.43
CA GLU A 30 8.67 -3.86 -17.55
C GLU A 30 7.53 -2.95 -17.07
N ASP A 31 6.34 -3.19 -17.62
CA ASP A 31 5.14 -2.46 -17.25
C ASP A 31 4.75 -2.74 -15.79
N LEU A 32 4.49 -1.67 -15.05
CA LEU A 32 4.01 -1.74 -13.67
C LEU A 32 2.47 -1.89 -13.72
N LEU A 33 1.95 -3.12 -13.56
CA LEU A 33 0.51 -3.29 -13.52
C LEU A 33 -0.03 -2.75 -12.19
N THR A 34 -0.63 -1.56 -12.26
CA THR A 34 -1.32 -0.91 -11.14
C THR A 34 -2.79 -1.28 -11.19
N PHE A 35 -3.25 -2.11 -10.24
CA PHE A 35 -4.69 -2.22 -10.00
C PHE A 35 -5.14 -1.00 -9.21
N LYS A 36 -5.58 0.04 -9.91
CA LYS A 36 -6.33 1.13 -9.31
C LYS A 36 -7.80 0.70 -9.28
N LEU A 37 -8.28 0.20 -8.13
CA LEU A 37 -9.73 0.14 -7.96
C LEU A 37 -10.26 1.58 -7.87
N GLY A 38 -11.23 1.89 -8.72
CA GLY A 38 -11.77 3.23 -8.94
C GLY A 38 -12.27 3.92 -7.67
N ASP A 39 -12.41 5.24 -7.77
CA ASP A 39 -12.94 6.08 -6.69
C ASP A 39 -14.28 5.52 -6.20
N VAL A 40 -14.30 5.03 -4.96
CA VAL A 40 -15.55 4.62 -4.32
C VAL A 40 -16.31 5.90 -3.97
N HIS A 41 -17.07 6.43 -4.93
CA HIS A 41 -18.03 7.51 -4.71
C HIS A 41 -19.10 7.02 -3.72
N HIS A 42 -18.85 7.25 -2.42
CA HIS A 42 -19.86 7.05 -1.39
C HIS A 42 -20.91 8.15 -1.55
N LEU A 43 -22.12 7.79 -1.98
CA LEU A 43 -23.33 8.63 -1.91
C LEU A 43 -23.85 8.82 -0.46
N GLY A 44 -22.97 8.72 0.54
CA GLY A 44 -23.29 8.88 1.95
C GLY A 44 -22.11 9.55 2.67
N THR A 45 -22.41 10.52 3.52
CA THR A 45 -21.46 11.43 4.21
C THR A 45 -20.57 10.74 5.26
N SER A 46 -20.48 9.41 5.28
CA SER A 46 -19.74 8.65 6.28
C SER A 46 -18.29 8.39 5.87
N ASN A 47 -17.37 9.10 6.53
CA ASN A 47 -15.91 9.01 6.35
C ASN A 47 -15.29 7.63 6.67
N ARG A 48 -16.06 6.60 7.04
CA ARG A 48 -15.54 5.30 7.52
C ARG A 48 -16.42 4.08 7.21
N TYR A 49 -17.61 4.26 6.65
CA TYR A 49 -18.61 3.19 6.55
C TYR A 49 -19.06 3.02 5.11
N GLY A 50 -19.14 1.75 4.67
CA GLY A 50 -19.86 1.39 3.44
C GLY A 50 -21.38 1.51 3.59
N LEU A 51 -22.14 1.19 2.54
CA LEU A 51 -23.62 1.18 2.57
C LEU A 51 -24.21 0.22 3.63
N THR A 52 -23.38 -0.67 4.16
CA THR A 52 -23.71 -1.67 5.19
C THR A 52 -23.48 -1.17 6.62
N ASN A 53 -23.05 0.08 6.81
CA ASN A 53 -22.65 0.66 8.10
C ASN A 53 -21.46 -0.08 8.77
N GLU A 54 -20.67 -0.81 7.99
CA GLU A 54 -19.47 -1.51 8.45
C GLU A 54 -18.19 -0.79 8.01
N ASP A 55 -17.16 -0.83 8.86
CA ASP A 55 -15.81 -0.36 8.52
C ASP A 55 -15.17 -1.40 7.58
N LEU A 56 -15.10 -1.09 6.28
CA LEU A 56 -14.51 -1.97 5.27
C LEU A 56 -13.05 -2.34 5.60
N ASN A 57 -12.30 -1.44 6.25
CA ASN A 57 -10.94 -1.73 6.69
C ASN A 57 -10.87 -2.55 8.00
N ARG A 58 -11.98 -3.21 8.38
CA ARG A 58 -12.05 -4.24 9.43
C ARG A 58 -12.61 -5.56 8.91
N ARG A 59 -12.79 -5.69 7.60
CA ARG A 59 -13.43 -6.87 6.98
C ARG A 59 -12.53 -7.63 6.00
N TRP A 60 -11.25 -7.28 5.88
CA TRP A 60 -10.35 -7.92 4.91
C TRP A 60 -9.95 -9.36 5.23
N SER A 61 -10.00 -9.76 6.50
CA SER A 61 -9.69 -11.14 6.89
C SER A 61 -10.71 -12.13 6.34
N ASN A 62 -11.99 -11.76 6.34
CA ASN A 62 -13.11 -12.56 5.81
C ASN A 62 -14.20 -11.62 5.22
N PRO A 63 -13.98 -11.04 4.02
CA PRO A 63 -14.96 -10.18 3.39
C PRO A 63 -16.16 -11.02 2.92
N ASP A 64 -17.33 -10.39 2.88
CA ASP A 64 -18.57 -11.02 2.41
C ASP A 64 -18.84 -10.54 0.99
N GLN A 65 -19.24 -11.44 0.09
CA GLN A 65 -19.41 -11.10 -1.32
C GLN A 65 -20.55 -10.09 -1.56
N SER A 66 -21.61 -10.16 -0.77
CA SER A 66 -22.79 -9.30 -0.92
C SER A 66 -22.63 -7.98 -0.16
N LEU A 67 -22.10 -8.04 1.06
CA LEU A 67 -21.94 -6.86 1.93
C LEU A 67 -20.66 -6.07 1.62
N HIS A 68 -19.61 -6.74 1.16
CA HIS A 68 -18.27 -6.17 0.97
C HIS A 68 -17.71 -6.42 -0.45
N PRO A 69 -18.50 -6.23 -1.53
CA PRO A 69 -18.15 -6.69 -2.87
C PRO A 69 -16.81 -6.13 -3.36
N VAL A 70 -16.51 -4.86 -3.04
CA VAL A 70 -15.26 -4.19 -3.45
C VAL A 70 -14.03 -4.90 -2.88
N ILE A 71 -13.97 -5.07 -1.55
CA ILE A 71 -12.80 -5.71 -0.92
C ILE A 71 -12.79 -7.23 -1.13
N TYR A 72 -13.96 -7.85 -1.30
CA TYR A 72 -14.09 -9.27 -1.63
C TYR A 72 -13.44 -9.57 -2.98
N HIS A 73 -13.87 -8.88 -4.04
CA HIS A 73 -13.33 -9.08 -5.38
C HIS A 73 -11.88 -8.60 -5.51
N THR A 74 -11.50 -7.52 -4.83
CA THR A 74 -10.10 -7.06 -4.79
C THR A 74 -9.19 -8.13 -4.20
N LYS A 75 -9.56 -8.68 -3.04
CA LYS A 75 -8.80 -9.76 -2.40
C LYS A 75 -8.79 -11.02 -3.27
N GLY A 76 -9.91 -11.38 -3.88
CA GLY A 76 -10.00 -12.51 -4.80
C GLY A 76 -9.05 -12.40 -6.00
N LEU A 77 -8.90 -11.20 -6.56
CA LEU A 77 -7.92 -10.94 -7.62
C LEU A 77 -6.48 -11.13 -7.13
N MET A 78 -6.14 -10.60 -5.96
CA MET A 78 -4.80 -10.80 -5.37
C MET A 78 -4.54 -12.27 -5.00
N GLU A 79 -5.57 -13.00 -4.56
CA GLU A 79 -5.51 -14.45 -4.34
C GLU A 79 -5.26 -15.21 -5.63
N TYR A 80 -5.93 -14.84 -6.72
CA TYR A 80 -5.69 -15.41 -8.05
C TYR A 80 -4.25 -15.17 -8.50
N CYS A 81 -3.76 -13.93 -8.40
CA CYS A 81 -2.37 -13.60 -8.74
C CYS A 81 -1.36 -14.40 -7.90
N THR A 82 -1.61 -14.52 -6.60
CA THR A 82 -0.70 -15.20 -5.67
C THR A 82 -0.73 -16.72 -5.84
N ARG A 83 -1.92 -17.33 -5.85
CA ARG A 83 -2.10 -18.79 -5.75
C ARG A 83 -2.20 -19.48 -7.10
N VAL A 84 -2.75 -18.81 -8.11
CA VAL A 84 -2.93 -19.38 -9.46
C VAL A 84 -1.78 -18.97 -10.37
N LEU A 85 -1.50 -17.67 -10.47
CA LEU A 85 -0.42 -17.18 -11.33
C LEU A 85 0.97 -17.34 -10.71
N GLN A 86 1.06 -17.67 -9.40
CA GLN A 86 2.32 -17.71 -8.65
C GLN A 86 3.12 -16.40 -8.75
N ARG A 87 2.39 -15.28 -8.81
CA ARG A 87 2.90 -13.92 -8.93
C ARG A 87 2.20 -13.02 -7.92
N PRO A 88 2.58 -13.09 -6.63
CA PRO A 88 2.02 -12.20 -5.63
C PRO A 88 2.33 -10.73 -5.97
N PRO A 89 1.49 -9.78 -5.53
CA PRO A 89 1.84 -8.37 -5.60
C PRO A 89 3.20 -8.11 -4.96
N HIS A 90 4.03 -7.34 -5.64
CA HIS A 90 5.32 -6.90 -5.13
C HIS A 90 5.14 -5.91 -3.98
N VAL A 91 4.14 -5.04 -4.08
CA VAL A 91 3.77 -4.05 -3.06
C VAL A 91 2.26 -3.94 -2.98
N PHE A 92 1.75 -3.79 -1.76
CA PHE A 92 0.37 -3.43 -1.48
C PHE A 92 0.33 -2.15 -0.66
N VAL A 93 -0.46 -1.15 -1.09
CA VAL A 93 -0.69 0.08 -0.34
C VAL A 93 -2.19 0.40 -0.29
N ASP A 94 -2.70 0.54 0.93
CA ASP A 94 -4.04 1.00 1.26
C ASP A 94 -3.99 2.48 1.68
N TYR A 95 -4.54 3.39 0.88
CA TYR A 95 -4.45 4.84 1.13
C TYR A 95 -5.59 5.34 2.04
N HIS A 96 -5.23 6.14 3.04
CA HIS A 96 -6.11 6.70 4.05
C HIS A 96 -5.83 8.18 4.28
N GLY A 97 -6.84 8.86 4.78
CA GLY A 97 -6.72 10.22 5.29
C GLY A 97 -6.68 10.24 6.81
N HIS A 98 -5.71 10.94 7.39
CA HIS A 98 -5.51 11.00 8.83
C HIS A 98 -5.93 12.35 9.40
N SER A 99 -6.90 12.36 10.31
CA SER A 99 -7.52 13.60 10.80
C SER A 99 -6.76 14.37 11.88
N ARG A 100 -5.78 13.74 12.54
CA ARG A 100 -5.07 14.33 13.70
C ARG A 100 -3.60 14.61 13.46
N ARG A 101 -2.86 13.59 13.03
CA ARG A 101 -1.44 13.68 12.67
C ARG A 101 -1.26 14.46 11.37
N LYS A 102 -0.22 15.28 11.33
CA LYS A 102 0.28 15.99 10.16
C LYS A 102 1.19 15.09 9.33
N ASN A 103 1.52 15.54 8.12
CA ASN A 103 2.39 14.86 7.15
C ASN A 103 1.81 13.57 6.55
N VAL A 104 2.61 12.91 5.72
CA VAL A 104 2.34 11.60 5.12
C VAL A 104 3.23 10.56 5.78
N PHE A 105 2.69 9.39 6.12
CA PHE A 105 3.47 8.31 6.75
C PHE A 105 2.88 6.93 6.44
N LEU A 106 3.68 5.90 6.69
CA LEU A 106 3.32 4.51 6.40
C LEU A 106 3.19 3.67 7.67
N PHE A 107 2.20 2.80 7.64
CA PHE A 107 2.03 1.72 8.57
C PHE A 107 2.34 0.40 7.86
N GLY A 108 3.25 -0.42 8.39
CA GLY A 108 3.67 -1.71 7.80
C GLY A 108 3.55 -2.88 8.78
N CYS A 109 4.14 -4.04 8.47
CA CYS A 109 4.05 -5.23 9.31
C CYS A 109 5.43 -5.83 9.63
N SER A 110 5.87 -5.66 10.88
CA SER A 110 7.03 -6.34 11.45
C SER A 110 6.59 -7.61 12.17
N ARG A 111 7.33 -8.71 11.97
CA ARG A 111 7.08 -9.96 12.70
C ARG A 111 7.43 -9.82 14.16
N SER A 112 8.59 -9.24 14.46
CA SER A 112 9.07 -9.06 15.83
C SER A 112 8.12 -8.19 16.67
N SER A 113 7.46 -7.22 16.02
CA SER A 113 6.47 -6.33 16.65
C SER A 113 5.01 -6.79 16.46
N SER A 114 4.76 -8.06 16.14
CA SER A 114 3.40 -8.60 16.05
C SER A 114 2.92 -9.13 17.39
N TRP A 115 1.64 -8.93 17.69
CA TRP A 115 0.96 -9.52 18.85
C TRP A 115 0.87 -11.06 18.75
N SER A 116 0.84 -11.63 17.55
CA SER A 116 0.71 -13.07 17.31
C SER A 116 2.04 -13.81 17.54
N ALA A 117 2.02 -14.85 18.38
CA ALA A 117 3.20 -15.69 18.60
C ALA A 117 3.65 -16.44 17.34
N ALA A 118 2.70 -16.82 16.47
CA ALA A 118 2.99 -17.50 15.22
C ALA A 118 3.74 -16.61 14.22
N ASP A 119 3.46 -15.29 14.23
CA ASP A 119 4.20 -14.33 13.41
C ASP A 119 5.64 -14.19 13.93
N ARG A 120 5.80 -14.05 15.26
CA ARG A 120 7.10 -13.91 15.94
C ARG A 120 7.99 -15.15 15.87
N ALA A 121 7.41 -16.33 15.65
CA ALA A 121 8.15 -17.57 15.46
C ALA A 121 8.95 -17.60 14.14
N LYS A 122 8.61 -16.74 13.18
CA LYS A 122 9.32 -16.62 11.89
C LYS A 122 10.38 -15.50 11.96
N PRO A 123 11.53 -15.63 11.29
CA PRO A 123 12.55 -14.58 11.24
C PRO A 123 11.98 -13.25 10.72
N ASP A 124 12.30 -12.17 11.41
CA ASP A 124 11.94 -10.83 10.95
C ASP A 124 12.86 -10.40 9.80
N GLN A 125 12.32 -9.65 8.85
CA GLN A 125 13.07 -9.17 7.68
C GLN A 125 12.83 -7.67 7.51
N PRO A 126 13.56 -6.82 8.26
CA PRO A 126 13.31 -5.38 8.29
C PRO A 126 13.31 -4.71 6.91
N VAL A 127 14.22 -5.14 6.03
CA VAL A 127 14.31 -4.65 4.64
C VAL A 127 12.96 -4.69 3.94
N GLN A 128 12.19 -5.77 4.13
CA GLN A 128 10.92 -5.98 3.44
C GLN A 128 9.83 -4.98 3.81
N TYR A 129 9.89 -4.36 5.00
CA TYR A 129 8.91 -3.36 5.41
C TYR A 129 9.50 -1.95 5.56
N LEU A 130 10.82 -1.78 5.64
CA LEU A 130 11.48 -0.48 5.80
C LEU A 130 11.88 0.20 4.50
N ILE A 131 12.12 -0.56 3.43
CA ILE A 131 12.66 -0.01 2.16
C ILE A 131 11.81 1.13 1.58
N LEU A 132 10.50 0.93 1.42
CA LEU A 132 9.61 1.96 0.86
C LEU A 132 9.54 3.21 1.76
N PRO A 133 9.34 3.11 3.10
CA PRO A 133 9.44 4.27 3.98
C PRO A 133 10.75 5.06 3.86
N HIS A 134 11.90 4.40 3.78
CA HIS A 134 13.19 5.08 3.62
C HIS A 134 13.31 5.78 2.25
N LEU A 135 12.84 5.14 1.18
CA LEU A 135 12.82 5.75 -0.15
C LEU A 135 11.89 6.97 -0.18
N MET A 136 10.68 6.85 0.37
CA MET A 136 9.74 7.97 0.50
C MET A 136 10.34 9.15 1.28
N GLN A 137 11.08 8.90 2.36
CA GLN A 137 11.76 9.95 3.13
C GLN A 137 12.80 10.71 2.30
N ARG A 138 13.43 10.05 1.32
CA ARG A 138 14.44 10.68 0.44
C ARG A 138 13.81 11.53 -0.65
N VAL A 139 12.65 11.13 -1.17
CA VAL A 139 12.06 11.77 -2.36
C VAL A 139 10.89 12.70 -2.06
N SER A 140 10.16 12.50 -0.96
CA SER A 140 8.95 13.28 -0.66
C SER A 140 9.12 14.23 0.51
N PRO A 141 9.02 15.56 0.31
CA PRO A 141 9.06 16.55 1.38
C PRO A 141 7.93 16.38 2.41
N ALA A 142 6.79 15.82 1.99
CA ALA A 142 5.63 15.60 2.84
C ALA A 142 5.76 14.35 3.73
N PHE A 143 6.73 13.47 3.46
CA PHE A 143 6.84 12.19 4.15
C PHE A 143 7.63 12.28 5.44
N ALA A 144 7.08 11.73 6.52
CA ALA A 144 7.66 11.72 7.85
C ALA A 144 7.92 10.29 8.32
N LEU A 145 9.14 9.79 8.09
CA LEU A 145 9.57 8.47 8.54
C LEU A 145 9.38 8.24 10.05
N PRO A 146 9.65 9.21 10.95
CA PRO A 146 9.44 9.02 12.39
C PRO A 146 7.99 8.74 12.80
N LEU A 147 7.01 9.08 11.95
CA LEU A 147 5.59 8.81 12.22
C LEU A 147 5.16 7.40 11.79
N CYS A 148 6.01 6.68 11.07
CA CYS A 148 5.73 5.32 10.62
C CYS A 148 5.64 4.34 11.80
N SER A 149 4.86 3.27 11.62
CA SER A 149 4.74 2.20 12.62
C SER A 149 4.57 0.84 11.96
N PHE A 150 5.33 -0.14 12.44
CA PHE A 150 5.33 -1.50 11.92
C PHE A 150 4.71 -2.50 12.88
N LYS A 151 4.09 -2.02 13.97
CA LYS A 151 3.42 -2.87 14.95
C LYS A 151 2.17 -3.52 14.35
N VAL A 152 2.00 -4.81 14.62
CA VAL A 152 0.78 -5.56 14.28
C VAL A 152 0.01 -5.83 15.57
N GLU A 153 -1.08 -5.10 15.75
CA GLU A 153 -1.95 -5.19 16.94
C GLU A 153 -3.16 -6.09 16.68
N ARG A 154 -3.70 -6.72 17.74
CA ARG A 154 -4.83 -7.65 17.64
C ARG A 154 -6.08 -7.01 17.02
N ASN A 155 -6.35 -5.75 17.32
CA ASN A 155 -7.50 -5.03 16.76
C ASN A 155 -7.30 -4.59 15.29
N LYS A 156 -6.12 -4.82 14.69
CA LYS A 156 -5.79 -4.48 13.31
C LYS A 156 -5.69 -5.70 12.39
N GLU A 157 -5.96 -6.90 12.88
CA GLU A 157 -5.76 -8.12 12.07
C GLU A 157 -6.63 -8.20 10.82
N SER A 158 -7.82 -7.60 10.90
CA SER A 158 -8.77 -7.58 9.79
C SER A 158 -8.63 -6.33 8.91
N THR A 159 -7.55 -5.54 9.07
CA THR A 159 -7.24 -4.47 8.11
C THR A 159 -6.60 -5.02 6.84
N ALA A 160 -6.70 -4.27 5.75
CA ALA A 160 -6.15 -4.65 4.45
C ALA A 160 -4.66 -5.02 4.57
N ARG A 161 -3.87 -4.10 5.11
CA ARG A 161 -2.43 -4.27 5.34
C ARG A 161 -2.09 -5.62 6.00
N VAL A 162 -2.74 -5.95 7.12
CA VAL A 162 -2.41 -7.15 7.91
C VAL A 162 -2.94 -8.42 7.26
N ALA A 163 -4.17 -8.38 6.72
CA ALA A 163 -4.76 -9.53 6.04
C ALA A 163 -3.95 -9.92 4.79
N ILE A 164 -3.56 -8.95 3.96
CA ILE A 164 -2.77 -9.18 2.75
C ILE A 164 -1.36 -9.67 3.10
N TRP A 165 -0.71 -9.08 4.11
CA TRP A 165 0.60 -9.52 4.60
C TRP A 165 0.58 -10.98 5.08
N ARG A 166 -0.40 -11.35 5.90
CA ARG A 166 -0.45 -12.67 6.54
C ARG A 166 -1.01 -13.76 5.64
N GLN A 167 -2.08 -13.47 4.89
CA GLN A 167 -2.83 -14.47 4.13
C GLN A 167 -2.29 -14.67 2.71
N LEU A 168 -1.69 -13.63 2.11
CA LEU A 168 -1.13 -13.68 0.75
C LEU A 168 0.40 -13.61 0.73
N GLY A 169 1.04 -13.37 1.87
CA GLY A 169 2.51 -13.35 1.97
C GLY A 169 3.16 -12.11 1.34
N VAL A 170 2.39 -11.06 1.05
CA VAL A 170 2.94 -9.80 0.51
C VAL A 170 3.67 -9.06 1.64
N SER A 171 5.00 -9.15 1.63
CA SER A 171 5.85 -8.60 2.70
C SER A 171 5.82 -7.08 2.76
N LYS A 172 5.85 -6.42 1.59
CA LYS A 172 5.74 -4.98 1.37
C LYS A 172 4.27 -4.52 1.36
N SER A 173 3.57 -4.75 2.47
CA SER A 173 2.15 -4.42 2.64
C SER A 173 1.98 -3.26 3.61
N TYR A 174 1.30 -2.20 3.16
CA TYR A 174 1.24 -0.93 3.87
C TYR A 174 -0.15 -0.32 3.92
N THR A 175 -0.38 0.51 4.94
CA THR A 175 -1.38 1.57 4.93
C THR A 175 -0.65 2.90 4.85
N MET A 176 -0.95 3.74 3.85
CA MET A 176 -0.43 5.10 3.76
C MET A 176 -1.46 6.08 4.33
N GLU A 177 -1.03 6.91 5.27
CA GLU A 177 -1.86 7.92 5.90
C GLU A 177 -1.43 9.30 5.42
N SER A 178 -2.35 10.06 4.82
CA SER A 178 -2.12 11.45 4.39
C SER A 178 -2.92 12.41 5.27
N SER A 179 -2.27 13.42 5.84
CA SER A 179 -2.95 14.34 6.77
C SER A 179 -4.07 15.15 6.13
N PHE A 180 -5.19 15.30 6.84
CA PHE A 180 -6.16 16.36 6.57
C PHE A 180 -5.75 17.73 7.13
N CYS A 181 -4.80 17.78 8.06
CA CYS A 181 -4.39 19.02 8.74
C CYS A 181 -3.14 19.66 8.12
N GLY A 182 -2.65 19.13 7.00
CA GLY A 182 -1.46 19.63 6.32
C GLY A 182 -0.15 19.05 6.84
N CYS A 183 0.96 19.72 6.49
CA CYS A 183 2.31 19.36 6.92
C CYS A 183 2.82 20.30 8.02
N ASP A 184 3.74 19.83 8.86
CA ASP A 184 4.47 20.66 9.85
C ASP A 184 5.99 20.64 9.63
N GLN A 185 6.45 20.07 8.53
CA GLN A 185 7.87 19.98 8.17
C GLN A 185 8.13 20.42 6.73
N GLY A 186 9.39 20.80 6.47
CA GLY A 186 9.88 21.14 5.13
C GLY A 186 9.17 22.34 4.51
N VAL A 187 9.22 22.42 3.18
CA VAL A 187 8.61 23.51 2.38
C VAL A 187 7.08 23.54 2.47
N LEU A 188 6.46 22.48 2.99
CA LEU A 188 5.02 22.34 3.16
C LEU A 188 4.56 22.68 4.59
N ALA A 189 5.47 23.04 5.50
CA ALA A 189 5.12 23.36 6.87
C ALA A 189 4.09 24.51 6.94
N GLY A 190 2.97 24.25 7.61
CA GLY A 190 1.87 25.20 7.76
C GLY A 190 0.90 25.27 6.57
N LEU A 191 1.15 24.52 5.49
CA LEU A 191 0.25 24.44 4.33
C LEU A 191 -0.74 23.29 4.47
N HIS A 192 -1.99 23.53 4.03
CA HIS A 192 -2.97 22.47 3.83
C HIS A 192 -2.65 21.69 2.54
N LEU A 193 -2.79 20.36 2.59
CA LEU A 193 -2.61 19.54 1.39
C LEU A 193 -3.83 19.70 0.48
N ASP A 194 -3.60 20.23 -0.72
CA ASP A 194 -4.62 20.32 -1.75
C ASP A 194 -4.44 19.17 -2.75
N THR A 195 -5.24 19.15 -3.81
CA THR A 195 -5.15 18.10 -4.84
C THR A 195 -3.81 18.11 -5.57
N ASN A 196 -3.15 19.26 -5.74
CA ASN A 196 -1.85 19.34 -6.41
C ASN A 196 -0.75 18.77 -5.50
N HIS A 197 -0.77 19.08 -4.20
CA HIS A 197 0.11 18.48 -3.21
C HIS A 197 -0.06 16.96 -3.16
N LEU A 198 -1.30 16.46 -3.15
CA LEU A 198 -1.57 15.01 -3.15
C LEU A 198 -1.10 14.32 -4.44
N LYS A 199 -1.23 14.98 -5.60
CA LYS A 199 -0.68 14.48 -6.87
C LYS A 199 0.84 14.43 -6.85
N ALA A 200 1.50 15.45 -6.31
CA ALA A 200 2.95 15.47 -6.16
C ALA A 200 3.43 14.34 -5.24
N ILE A 201 2.77 14.13 -4.10
CA ILE A 201 3.03 12.97 -3.21
C ILE A 201 2.87 11.64 -3.97
N GLY A 202 1.88 11.54 -4.86
CA GLY A 202 1.69 10.38 -5.74
C GLY A 202 2.85 10.18 -6.72
N GLN A 203 3.42 11.26 -7.27
CA GLN A 203 4.60 11.21 -8.14
C GLN A 203 5.84 10.77 -7.36
N ASP A 204 6.07 11.34 -6.18
CA ASP A 204 7.14 10.95 -5.27
C ASP A 204 7.05 9.46 -4.91
N PHE A 205 5.82 8.97 -4.67
CA PHE A 205 5.57 7.55 -4.41
C PHE A 205 5.93 6.67 -5.61
N CYS A 206 5.55 7.03 -6.83
CA CYS A 206 5.95 6.32 -8.03
C CYS A 206 7.48 6.30 -8.20
N GLN A 207 8.16 7.41 -7.89
CA GLN A 207 9.62 7.48 -7.91
C GLN A 207 10.24 6.54 -6.86
N ALA A 208 9.74 6.53 -5.63
CA ALA A 208 10.20 5.62 -4.58
C ALA A 208 10.01 4.15 -4.98
N LEU A 209 8.90 3.81 -5.66
CA LEU A 209 8.66 2.47 -6.18
C LEU A 209 9.64 2.07 -7.28
N ALA A 210 10.00 3.00 -8.17
CA ALA A 210 11.01 2.76 -9.20
C ALA A 210 12.37 2.45 -8.56
N MET A 211 12.81 3.26 -7.59
CA MET A 211 14.06 3.04 -6.86
C MET A 211 14.08 1.72 -6.08
N MET A 212 12.93 1.27 -5.60
CA MET A 212 12.81 0.00 -4.88
C MET A 212 13.05 -1.21 -5.79
N LYS A 213 12.81 -1.09 -7.11
CA LYS A 213 13.14 -2.14 -8.07
C LYS A 213 14.65 -2.40 -8.11
N ASP A 214 15.44 -1.33 -8.02
CA ASP A 214 16.90 -1.39 -8.12
C ASP A 214 17.56 -1.76 -6.77
N ALA A 215 16.89 -1.46 -5.64
CA ALA A 215 17.44 -1.63 -4.30
C ALA A 215 17.21 -3.02 -3.66
N ASP A 216 16.42 -3.91 -4.27
CA ASP A 216 16.27 -5.30 -3.81
C ASP A 216 17.62 -6.07 -3.89
N GLU A 217 18.62 -5.57 -4.63
CA GLU A 217 19.94 -6.22 -4.85
C GLU A 217 21.05 -5.74 -3.89
N ASP A 218 20.96 -4.52 -3.34
CA ASP A 218 22.10 -3.81 -2.75
C ASP A 218 21.86 -3.23 -1.34
N TRP A 219 20.83 -3.69 -0.61
CA TRP A 219 20.52 -3.15 0.73
C TRP A 219 21.56 -3.54 1.81
N ASN A 220 22.70 -2.85 1.80
CA ASN A 220 23.54 -2.53 2.95
C ASN A 220 23.30 -1.06 3.29
N VAL A 221 22.28 -0.76 4.07
CA VAL A 221 22.11 0.60 4.61
C VAL A 221 22.41 0.54 6.10
N ASP A 222 23.40 1.33 6.46
CA ASP A 222 23.95 1.52 7.80
C ASP A 222 22.88 1.69 8.88
N LYS A 223 23.21 1.11 10.04
CA LYS A 223 22.44 1.18 11.29
C LYS A 223 22.36 2.59 11.85
#